data_AF-A0A1Y2CW50-F1
#
_entry.id   AF-A0A1Y2CW50-F1
#
_cell.length_a   1.000
_cell.length_b   1.000
_cell.length_c   1.000
_cell.angle_alpha   90.00
_cell.angle_beta   90.00
_cell.angle_gamma   90.00
#
_symmetry.space_group_name_H-M   'P 1'
#
loop_
_entity.id
_entity.type
_entity.pdbx_description
1 polymer ?
#
loop_
_entity_poly.entity_id
_entity_poly.type
_entity_poly.pdbx_seq_one_letter_code
_entity_poly.pdbx_strand_id
1 'polypeptide(L)'
;MTEVIAFLNGASALNSITLPVLAVKYLGIFGVVSAGLFSGIDGPMSEIGAGVAMVLVQQFTKWTSFRKLLYGETLDLGLVNDKSDVPTALKANQGSDAILDHSRVEHGDDAETARNHKNLGDSLLGFLMHRNLRLFATIGAAVSLAVIFGAPIGGVLFAVEEATSFFELSLLIKLTFATVMGYLITAYTHYDISAKIPFTDLLLNPVKAALLPLNSTCNFEMRLPMILMYIAGGVIGAIFGQFLNLILSTIQRKRKQYLINVEEHRKKIGLVKPVNKKLNAFLRISETVIIAVITALVVCWIPTAKSVDECTSYERPLTHIRDIRPQCDFFNARNPLTCENLAVCRDVIANDGLCFPTETEFEFNNFVVETYQEYCAPRGILESPSDISSSDSSESVHGRSAKSAIIRELIYKLPNSNVTANDYVFRFNPESVGIDEFLMKNEDDHCYYQVRSLFWTSPERQLKMLLLRGVYNIWSFKALLVFLAVYIVMSCLTYYVALPTDLVVPNLIMGATAGRILGMVLNEISPGYVDPGAFALLGMAACWSGTSGLVLTVIAVTLELTGDFSYLPALIIVRFQLFVSSVI
;
A
#
# COMPACT_ATOMS: atom_id res chain seq x y z
N MET A 1 -4.51 -13.02 8.47
CA MET A 1 -3.16 -13.25 7.88
C MET A 1 -2.32 -14.25 8.67
N THR A 2 -2.08 -14.08 9.98
CA THR A 2 -1.20 -15.00 10.76
C THR A 2 -1.63 -16.47 10.75
N GLU A 3 -2.93 -16.75 10.76
CA GLU A 3 -3.46 -18.11 10.64
C GLU A 3 -3.12 -18.72 9.27
N VAL A 4 -3.24 -17.93 8.20
CA VAL A 4 -2.85 -18.31 6.84
C VAL A 4 -1.36 -18.62 6.82
N ILE A 5 -0.51 -17.71 7.30
CA ILE A 5 0.95 -17.92 7.38
C ILE A 5 1.29 -19.18 8.18
N ALA A 6 0.63 -19.42 9.33
CA ALA A 6 0.86 -20.62 10.12
C ALA A 6 0.50 -21.90 9.35
N PHE A 7 -0.62 -21.89 8.61
CA PHE A 7 -1.01 -23.01 7.76
C PHE A 7 -0.08 -23.23 6.59
N LEU A 8 0.38 -22.14 5.97
CA LEU A 8 1.40 -22.17 4.94
C LEU A 8 2.73 -22.68 5.47
N ASN A 9 3.05 -22.50 6.75
CA ASN A 9 4.21 -23.10 7.40
C ASN A 9 3.99 -24.54 7.88
N GLY A 10 2.84 -25.15 7.59
CA GLY A 10 2.53 -26.55 7.90
C GLY A 10 1.79 -26.78 9.21
N ALA A 11 1.38 -25.73 9.93
CA ALA A 11 0.50 -25.88 11.09
C ALA A 11 -0.93 -26.20 10.64
N SER A 12 -1.68 -26.95 11.44
CA SER A 12 -3.09 -27.29 11.17
C SER A 12 -4.08 -26.15 11.52
N ALA A 13 -3.66 -24.89 11.37
CA ALA A 13 -4.41 -23.71 11.81
C ALA A 13 -5.72 -23.49 11.01
N LEU A 14 -5.72 -23.78 9.70
CA LEU A 14 -6.89 -23.58 8.82
C LEU A 14 -7.83 -24.79 8.69
N ASN A 15 -7.58 -25.89 9.43
CA ASN A 15 -8.40 -27.11 9.33
C ASN A 15 -9.85 -26.92 9.82
N SER A 16 -10.15 -25.81 10.49
CA SER A 16 -11.49 -25.47 10.99
C SER A 16 -12.29 -24.54 10.08
N ILE A 17 -11.76 -24.15 8.91
CA ILE A 17 -12.48 -23.26 8.00
C ILE A 17 -13.65 -24.00 7.35
N THR A 18 -14.86 -23.47 7.58
CA THR A 18 -16.11 -23.92 6.97
C THR A 18 -16.81 -22.74 6.30
N LEU A 19 -17.70 -23.00 5.33
CA LEU A 19 -18.52 -21.96 4.68
C LEU A 19 -19.24 -21.01 5.66
N PRO A 20 -19.88 -21.47 6.75
CA PRO A 20 -20.51 -20.54 7.70
C PRO A 20 -19.49 -19.65 8.41
N VAL A 21 -18.29 -20.15 8.72
CA VAL A 21 -17.22 -19.33 9.32
C VAL A 21 -16.78 -18.22 8.35
N LEU A 22 -16.65 -18.55 7.07
CA LEU A 22 -16.32 -17.58 6.02
C LEU A 22 -17.40 -16.50 5.88
N ALA A 23 -18.68 -16.89 5.89
CA ALA A 23 -19.80 -15.95 5.82
C ALA A 23 -19.84 -15.00 7.03
N VAL A 24 -19.60 -15.52 8.24
CA VAL A 24 -19.52 -14.69 9.45
C VAL A 24 -18.34 -13.72 9.40
N LYS A 25 -17.17 -14.15 8.89
CA LYS A 25 -16.01 -13.27 8.71
C LYS A 25 -16.31 -12.15 7.72
N TYR A 26 -16.93 -12.47 6.59
CA TYR A 26 -17.33 -11.47 5.60
C TYR A 26 -18.30 -10.42 6.16
N LEU A 27 -19.36 -10.86 6.86
CA LEU A 27 -20.29 -9.94 7.54
C LEU A 27 -19.61 -9.12 8.64
N GLY A 28 -18.65 -9.71 9.36
CA GLY A 28 -17.84 -9.01 10.35
C GLY A 28 -17.00 -7.89 9.74
N ILE A 29 -16.37 -8.13 8.58
CA ILE A 29 -15.60 -7.10 7.86
C ILE A 29 -16.50 -5.94 7.45
N PHE A 30 -17.69 -6.23 6.90
CA PHE A 30 -18.67 -5.20 6.54
C PHE A 30 -19.02 -4.31 7.75
N GLY A 31 -19.23 -4.92 8.91
CA GLY A 31 -19.47 -4.20 10.16
C GLY A 31 -18.28 -3.36 10.62
N VAL A 32 -17.04 -3.88 10.51
CA VAL A 32 -15.81 -3.15 10.87
C VAL A 32 -15.64 -1.90 10.01
N VAL A 33 -15.81 -2.03 8.68
CA VAL A 33 -15.67 -0.92 7.73
C VAL A 33 -16.79 0.12 7.94
N SER A 34 -18.03 -0.33 8.11
CA SER A 34 -19.17 0.56 8.34
C SER A 34 -19.07 1.34 9.65
N ALA A 35 -18.44 0.76 10.68
CA ALA A 35 -18.21 1.41 11.97
C ALA A 35 -17.06 2.43 11.94
N GLY A 36 -16.26 2.49 10.86
CA GLY A 36 -15.10 3.37 10.77
C GLY A 36 -14.00 3.02 11.79
N LEU A 37 -13.89 1.74 12.17
CA LEU A 37 -12.82 1.27 13.05
C LEU A 37 -11.47 1.39 12.35
N PHE A 38 -10.42 1.70 13.12
CA PHE A 38 -9.05 1.89 12.62
C PHE A 38 -8.40 0.53 12.34
N SER A 39 -8.91 -0.17 11.33
CA SER A 39 -8.53 -1.52 10.93
C SER A 39 -8.48 -1.65 9.41
N GLY A 40 -7.56 -2.46 8.91
CA GLY A 40 -7.54 -2.93 7.53
C GLY A 40 -8.46 -4.12 7.28
N ILE A 41 -8.76 -4.38 6.01
CA ILE A 41 -9.51 -5.57 5.55
C ILE A 41 -8.60 -6.67 5.00
N ASP A 42 -7.33 -6.35 4.76
CA ASP A 42 -6.37 -7.14 3.96
C ASP A 42 -6.15 -8.54 4.54
N GLY A 43 -5.83 -8.62 5.83
CA GLY A 43 -5.57 -9.87 6.53
C GLY A 43 -6.76 -10.83 6.59
N PRO A 44 -7.97 -10.39 6.98
CA PRO A 44 -9.20 -11.19 6.92
C PRO A 44 -9.60 -11.59 5.51
N MET A 45 -9.43 -10.71 4.52
CA MET A 45 -9.77 -11.03 3.13
C MET A 45 -8.82 -12.08 2.53
N SER A 46 -7.52 -12.01 2.85
CA SER A 46 -6.55 -13.05 2.48
C SER A 46 -6.94 -14.42 3.06
N GLU A 47 -7.48 -14.45 4.28
CA GLU A 47 -7.97 -15.67 4.90
C GLU A 47 -9.26 -16.18 4.25
N ILE A 48 -10.17 -15.28 3.86
CA ILE A 48 -11.37 -15.65 3.10
C ILE A 48 -10.96 -16.24 1.74
N GLY A 49 -9.99 -15.64 1.05
CA GLY A 49 -9.44 -16.16 -0.21
C GLY A 49 -8.87 -17.56 -0.06
N ALA A 50 -8.03 -17.78 0.95
CA ALA A 50 -7.49 -19.10 1.27
C ALA A 50 -8.61 -20.12 1.58
N GLY A 51 -9.60 -19.71 2.39
CA GLY A 51 -10.74 -20.53 2.77
C GLY A 51 -11.62 -20.94 1.59
N VAL A 52 -11.97 -20.00 0.71
CA VAL A 52 -12.74 -20.25 -0.50
C VAL A 52 -11.99 -21.23 -1.41
N ALA A 53 -10.69 -21.02 -1.61
CA ALA A 53 -9.87 -21.92 -2.43
C ALA A 53 -9.84 -23.35 -1.86
N MET A 54 -9.67 -23.51 -0.55
CA MET A 54 -9.71 -24.83 0.10
C MET A 54 -11.07 -25.51 -0.04
N VAL A 55 -12.16 -24.77 0.21
CA VAL A 55 -13.52 -25.32 0.07
C VAL A 55 -13.77 -25.77 -1.37
N LEU A 56 -13.38 -24.96 -2.35
CA LEU A 56 -13.51 -25.32 -3.77
C LEU A 56 -12.77 -26.61 -4.10
N VAL A 57 -11.51 -26.76 -3.64
CA VAL A 57 -10.73 -27.99 -3.86
C VAL A 57 -11.40 -29.19 -3.19
N GLN A 58 -11.90 -29.04 -1.96
CA GLN A 58 -12.63 -30.11 -1.26
C GLN A 58 -13.92 -30.53 -1.97
N GLN A 59 -14.61 -29.59 -2.63
CA GLN A 59 -15.80 -29.94 -3.42
C GLN A 59 -15.42 -30.58 -4.76
N PHE A 60 -14.44 -30.02 -5.46
CA PHE A 60 -14.03 -30.54 -6.76
C PHE A 60 -13.35 -31.91 -6.69
N THR A 61 -12.67 -32.22 -5.59
CA THR A 61 -12.10 -33.57 -5.36
C THR A 61 -13.16 -34.65 -5.17
N LYS A 62 -14.43 -34.28 -4.89
CA LYS A 62 -15.57 -35.23 -4.91
C LYS A 62 -15.96 -35.62 -6.33
N TRP A 63 -15.63 -34.80 -7.34
CA TRP A 63 -15.94 -35.11 -8.73
C TRP A 63 -14.87 -36.04 -9.29
N THR A 64 -15.29 -37.24 -9.69
CA THR A 64 -14.39 -38.31 -10.15
C THR A 64 -13.53 -37.90 -11.34
N SER A 65 -14.09 -37.20 -12.32
CA SER A 65 -13.36 -36.70 -13.50
C SER A 65 -12.28 -35.67 -13.12
N PHE A 66 -12.57 -34.81 -12.16
CA PHE A 66 -11.64 -33.78 -11.73
C PHE A 66 -10.54 -34.36 -10.83
N ARG A 67 -10.86 -35.38 -10.04
CA ARG A 67 -9.88 -36.16 -9.28
C ARG A 67 -8.86 -36.83 -10.21
N LYS A 68 -9.30 -37.39 -11.34
CA LYS A 68 -8.41 -37.97 -12.37
C LYS A 68 -7.50 -36.92 -13.01
N LEU A 69 -8.00 -35.71 -13.25
CA LEU A 69 -7.20 -34.59 -13.78
C LEU A 69 -6.11 -34.12 -12.81
N LEU A 70 -6.42 -34.04 -11.51
CA LEU A 70 -5.50 -33.51 -10.48
C LEU A 70 -4.45 -34.50 -9.99
N TYR A 71 -4.83 -35.76 -9.82
CA TYR A 71 -3.96 -36.79 -9.22
C TYR A 71 -3.37 -37.76 -10.26
N GLY A 72 -3.74 -37.61 -11.54
CA GLY A 72 -3.33 -38.50 -12.63
C GLY A 72 -4.02 -39.87 -12.57
N GLU A 73 -3.98 -40.61 -13.68
CA GLU A 73 -4.48 -41.99 -13.76
C GLU A 73 -3.67 -42.97 -12.90
N THR A 74 -2.50 -42.60 -12.39
CA THR A 74 -1.63 -43.48 -11.59
C THR A 74 -2.17 -43.78 -10.20
N LEU A 75 -3.17 -43.03 -9.71
CA LEU A 75 -3.87 -43.35 -8.47
C LEU A 75 -4.98 -44.41 -8.64
N ASP A 76 -5.26 -44.85 -9.87
CA ASP A 76 -6.20 -45.95 -10.21
C ASP A 76 -5.54 -47.35 -10.08
N LEU A 77 -4.45 -47.50 -9.30
CA LEU A 77 -3.88 -48.80 -8.89
C LEU A 77 -4.83 -49.65 -8.00
N GLY A 78 -6.14 -49.48 -8.12
CA GLY A 78 -7.16 -50.28 -7.45
C GLY A 78 -7.40 -49.92 -5.98
N LEU A 79 -6.93 -48.78 -5.49
CA LEU A 79 -6.88 -48.48 -4.05
C LEU A 79 -8.12 -47.78 -3.47
N VAL A 80 -9.03 -47.23 -4.29
CA VAL A 80 -10.28 -46.63 -3.79
C VAL A 80 -11.42 -46.89 -4.78
N ASN A 81 -11.89 -48.14 -4.83
CA ASN A 81 -13.25 -48.42 -5.28
C ASN A 81 -14.17 -48.29 -4.07
N ASP A 82 -14.79 -47.11 -3.88
CA ASP A 82 -16.25 -46.96 -3.85
C ASP A 82 -16.68 -45.53 -3.48
N LYS A 83 -17.90 -45.16 -3.90
CA LYS A 83 -18.54 -43.86 -3.65
C LYS A 83 -18.88 -43.59 -2.16
N SER A 84 -18.57 -44.50 -1.25
CA SER A 84 -19.04 -44.49 0.15
C SER A 84 -18.04 -44.03 1.21
N ASP A 85 -16.73 -43.96 0.93
CA ASP A 85 -15.73 -43.97 2.02
C ASP A 85 -15.15 -42.58 2.41
N VAL A 86 -15.49 -41.52 1.68
CA VAL A 86 -15.02 -40.15 1.98
C VAL A 86 -15.52 -39.57 3.33
N PRO A 87 -16.73 -39.89 3.85
CA PRO A 87 -17.16 -39.40 5.16
C PRO A 87 -16.42 -40.03 6.35
N THR A 88 -15.83 -41.21 6.18
CA THR A 88 -15.33 -42.04 7.28
C THR A 88 -13.90 -41.66 7.69
N ALA A 89 -13.09 -41.17 6.75
CA ALA A 89 -11.73 -40.67 7.01
C ALA A 89 -11.71 -39.38 7.87
N LEU A 90 -12.83 -38.65 7.96
CA LEU A 90 -12.97 -37.46 8.81
C LEU A 90 -13.21 -37.77 10.30
N LYS A 91 -13.43 -39.04 10.67
CA LYS A 91 -13.70 -39.45 12.07
C LYS A 91 -12.63 -40.36 12.70
N ALA A 92 -11.62 -40.82 11.95
CA ALA A 92 -10.72 -41.86 12.43
C ALA A 92 -9.54 -41.38 13.31
N ASN A 93 -9.40 -40.08 13.61
CA ASN A 93 -8.34 -39.57 14.50
C ASN A 93 -8.68 -39.67 16.00
N GLN A 94 -9.22 -40.81 16.43
CA GLN A 94 -9.33 -41.15 17.84
C GLN A 94 -8.83 -42.57 18.08
N GLY A 95 -7.55 -42.64 18.47
CA GLY A 95 -6.97 -43.66 19.34
C GLY A 95 -6.93 -45.09 18.81
N SER A 96 -5.74 -45.69 18.83
CA SER A 96 -5.47 -46.83 19.72
C SER A 96 -4.03 -47.32 19.57
N ASP A 97 -3.37 -47.46 20.71
CA ASP A 97 -2.17 -48.26 20.91
C ASP A 97 -2.49 -49.74 20.69
N ALA A 98 -1.60 -50.50 20.06
CA ALA A 98 -1.58 -51.96 20.19
C ALA A 98 -0.19 -52.55 19.96
N ILE A 99 0.16 -53.41 20.92
CA ILE A 99 1.41 -54.14 21.15
C ILE A 99 1.53 -55.32 20.17
N LEU A 100 2.74 -55.54 19.65
CA LEU A 100 3.11 -56.69 18.81
C LEU A 100 3.38 -57.93 19.66
N ASP A 101 2.77 -59.06 19.31
CA ASP A 101 3.25 -60.40 19.66
C ASP A 101 3.33 -61.27 18.39
N HIS A 102 4.45 -61.97 18.26
CA HIS A 102 4.85 -62.73 17.07
C HIS A 102 4.50 -64.20 17.29
N SER A 103 3.66 -64.80 16.43
CA SER A 103 3.87 -66.14 15.82
C SER A 103 2.61 -66.69 15.15
N ARG A 104 2.66 -66.86 13.82
CA ARG A 104 2.40 -68.12 13.09
C ARG A 104 2.35 -67.88 11.58
N VAL A 105 3.00 -68.79 10.86
CA VAL A 105 2.99 -68.95 9.40
C VAL A 105 1.69 -69.69 9.02
N GLU A 106 0.98 -69.24 7.97
CA GLU A 106 0.42 -70.04 6.85
C GLU A 106 -0.63 -69.27 6.03
N HIS A 107 -0.44 -69.25 4.71
CA HIS A 107 -1.41 -69.01 3.62
C HIS A 107 -2.68 -68.19 3.95
N GLY A 108 -2.60 -66.87 3.77
CA GLY A 108 -3.78 -65.98 3.87
C GLY A 108 -3.55 -64.57 3.32
N ASP A 109 -2.76 -64.38 2.26
CA ASP A 109 -2.13 -63.08 2.00
C ASP A 109 -2.80 -62.20 0.91
N ASP A 110 -4.04 -62.47 0.52
CA ASP A 110 -4.73 -61.55 -0.41
C ASP A 110 -5.48 -60.43 0.34
N ALA A 111 -6.05 -60.73 1.51
CA ALA A 111 -6.86 -59.78 2.27
C ALA A 111 -6.02 -58.81 3.11
N GLU A 112 -4.92 -59.27 3.72
CA GLU A 112 -4.02 -58.44 4.51
C GLU A 112 -3.18 -57.53 3.62
N THR A 113 -2.70 -58.04 2.48
CA THR A 113 -2.02 -57.26 1.44
C THR A 113 -2.96 -56.20 0.85
N ALA A 114 -4.21 -56.55 0.53
CA ALA A 114 -5.23 -55.58 0.06
C ALA A 114 -5.54 -54.50 1.12
N ARG A 115 -5.57 -54.85 2.41
CA ARG A 115 -5.81 -53.89 3.51
C ARG A 115 -4.64 -52.93 3.69
N ASN A 116 -3.40 -53.43 3.62
CA ASN A 116 -2.19 -52.62 3.68
C ASN A 116 -2.08 -51.70 2.45
N HIS A 117 -2.46 -52.20 1.28
CA HIS A 117 -2.59 -51.42 0.06
C HIS A 117 -3.64 -50.31 0.18
N LYS A 118 -4.84 -50.60 0.71
CA LYS A 118 -5.88 -49.59 0.96
C LYS A 118 -5.41 -48.52 1.94
N ASN A 119 -4.79 -48.92 3.06
CA ASN A 119 -4.25 -48.00 4.05
C ASN A 119 -3.13 -47.11 3.47
N LEU A 120 -2.27 -47.66 2.61
CA LEU A 120 -1.24 -46.92 1.91
C LEU A 120 -1.85 -45.93 0.90
N GLY A 121 -2.89 -46.35 0.17
CA GLY A 121 -3.65 -45.51 -0.75
C GLY A 121 -4.35 -44.34 -0.05
N ASP A 122 -5.00 -44.61 1.07
CA ASP A 122 -5.67 -43.59 1.90
C ASP A 122 -4.65 -42.63 2.53
N SER A 123 -3.50 -43.13 2.97
CA SER A 123 -2.40 -42.30 3.50
C SER A 123 -1.78 -41.42 2.41
N LEU A 124 -1.54 -41.96 1.22
CA LEU A 124 -0.96 -41.24 0.09
C LEU A 124 -1.95 -40.22 -0.49
N LEU A 125 -3.25 -40.55 -0.53
CA LEU A 125 -4.32 -39.63 -0.88
C LEU A 125 -4.42 -38.49 0.15
N GLY A 126 -4.33 -38.81 1.45
CA GLY A 126 -4.30 -37.82 2.52
C GLY A 126 -3.11 -36.86 2.36
N PHE A 127 -1.92 -37.39 2.10
CA PHE A 127 -0.71 -36.62 1.85
C PHE A 127 -0.85 -35.69 0.64
N LEU A 128 -1.32 -36.21 -0.50
CA LEU A 128 -1.52 -35.44 -1.72
C LEU A 128 -2.62 -34.37 -1.54
N MET A 129 -3.68 -34.69 -0.80
CA MET A 129 -4.75 -33.74 -0.49
C MET A 129 -4.24 -32.60 0.39
N HIS A 130 -3.43 -32.87 1.41
CA HIS A 130 -2.82 -31.83 2.24
C HIS A 130 -1.88 -30.92 1.43
N ARG A 131 -1.07 -31.48 0.53
CA ARG A 131 -0.21 -30.70 -0.36
C ARG A 131 -1.02 -29.78 -1.27
N ASN A 132 -2.08 -30.29 -1.89
CA ASN A 132 -2.94 -29.50 -2.77
C ASN A 132 -3.75 -28.45 -2.01
N LEU A 133 -4.29 -28.77 -0.84
CA LEU A 133 -5.00 -27.80 0.01
C LEU A 133 -4.11 -26.61 0.36
N ARG A 134 -2.85 -26.86 0.73
CA ARG A 134 -1.87 -25.80 0.97
C ARG A 134 -1.61 -24.98 -0.29
N LEU A 135 -1.38 -25.63 -1.44
CA LEU A 135 -1.15 -24.96 -2.71
C LEU A 135 -2.28 -24.00 -3.08
N PHE A 136 -3.52 -24.47 -3.03
CA PHE A 136 -4.69 -23.66 -3.38
C PHE A 136 -5.00 -22.59 -2.33
N ALA A 137 -4.76 -22.87 -1.04
CA ALA A 137 -4.83 -21.85 0.00
C ALA A 137 -3.83 -20.71 -0.25
N THR A 138 -2.60 -21.03 -0.65
CA THR A 138 -1.58 -20.03 -1.04
C THR A 138 -2.08 -19.19 -2.22
N ILE A 139 -2.59 -19.84 -3.27
CA ILE A 139 -3.11 -19.13 -4.45
C ILE A 139 -4.28 -18.22 -4.07
N GLY A 140 -5.23 -18.71 -3.26
CA GLY A 140 -6.36 -17.92 -2.78
C GLY A 140 -5.92 -16.70 -1.95
N ALA A 141 -4.96 -16.88 -1.05
CA ALA A 141 -4.39 -15.81 -0.24
C ALA A 141 -3.68 -14.74 -1.10
N ALA A 142 -2.91 -15.16 -2.10
CA ALA A 142 -2.21 -14.29 -3.04
C ALA A 142 -3.17 -13.48 -3.92
N VAL A 143 -4.20 -14.14 -4.46
CA VAL A 143 -5.23 -13.49 -5.28
C VAL A 143 -5.96 -12.40 -4.49
N SER A 144 -6.33 -12.67 -3.23
CA SER A 144 -6.97 -11.67 -2.39
C SER A 144 -6.10 -10.44 -2.17
N LEU A 145 -4.81 -10.62 -1.86
CA LEU A 145 -3.90 -9.47 -1.68
C LEU A 145 -3.69 -8.69 -2.97
N ALA A 146 -3.55 -9.39 -4.10
CA ALA A 146 -3.45 -8.77 -5.41
C ALA A 146 -4.68 -7.91 -5.75
N VAL A 147 -5.87 -8.39 -5.41
CA VAL A 147 -7.13 -7.67 -5.65
C VAL A 147 -7.26 -6.45 -4.76
N ILE A 148 -6.94 -6.57 -3.46
CA ILE A 148 -7.11 -5.49 -2.48
C ILE A 148 -6.17 -4.32 -2.75
N PHE A 149 -4.90 -4.62 -2.99
CA PHE A 149 -3.88 -3.61 -3.26
C PHE A 149 -3.72 -3.28 -4.74
N GLY A 150 -4.56 -3.84 -5.64
CA GLY A 150 -4.37 -3.66 -7.08
C GLY A 150 -2.96 -4.05 -7.55
N ALA A 151 -2.34 -4.99 -6.85
CA ALA A 151 -0.91 -5.28 -6.91
C ALA A 151 -0.67 -6.78 -7.21
N PRO A 152 -0.84 -7.23 -8.47
CA PRO A 152 -0.70 -8.64 -8.83
C PRO A 152 0.70 -9.20 -8.54
N ILE A 153 1.78 -8.45 -8.84
CA ILE A 153 3.14 -8.89 -8.53
C ILE A 153 3.35 -8.93 -7.01
N GLY A 154 2.80 -7.95 -6.29
CA GLY A 154 2.79 -7.93 -4.82
C GLY A 154 2.18 -9.20 -4.21
N GLY A 155 1.03 -9.64 -4.73
CA GLY A 155 0.38 -10.87 -4.27
C GLY A 155 1.18 -12.15 -4.55
N VAL A 156 1.86 -12.22 -5.70
CA VAL A 156 2.76 -13.35 -6.03
C VAL A 156 3.95 -13.39 -5.09
N LEU A 157 4.59 -12.23 -4.85
CA LEU A 157 5.75 -12.15 -3.95
C LEU A 157 5.38 -12.45 -2.51
N PHE A 158 4.17 -12.07 -2.06
CA PHE A 158 3.67 -12.50 -0.75
C PHE A 158 3.62 -14.02 -0.61
N ALA A 159 3.06 -14.71 -1.61
CA ALA A 159 3.03 -16.16 -1.60
C ALA A 159 4.44 -16.77 -1.63
N VAL A 160 5.38 -16.18 -2.36
CA VAL A 160 6.76 -16.68 -2.42
C VAL A 160 7.49 -16.45 -1.10
N GLU A 161 7.34 -15.26 -0.51
CA GLU A 161 8.02 -14.83 0.72
C GLU A 161 7.50 -15.59 1.95
N GLU A 162 6.20 -15.86 2.03
CA GLU A 162 5.58 -16.48 3.22
C GLU A 162 5.20 -17.96 3.06
N ALA A 163 4.94 -18.44 1.83
CA ALA A 163 4.36 -19.77 1.64
C ALA A 163 5.36 -20.85 1.19
N THR A 164 6.47 -20.44 0.58
CA THR A 164 7.37 -21.37 -0.11
C THR A 164 8.81 -21.22 0.35
N SER A 165 9.32 -22.21 1.08
CA SER A 165 10.76 -22.32 1.37
C SER A 165 11.57 -22.75 0.14
N PHE A 166 10.92 -23.35 -0.86
CA PHE A 166 11.53 -23.83 -2.10
C PHE A 166 10.81 -23.23 -3.31
N PHE A 167 11.59 -22.70 -4.25
CA PHE A 167 11.08 -22.01 -5.42
C PHE A 167 10.78 -22.99 -6.57
N GLU A 168 9.51 -23.29 -6.81
CA GLU A 168 9.06 -24.06 -7.99
C GLU A 168 8.54 -23.11 -9.07
N LEU A 169 9.17 -23.09 -10.25
CA LEU A 169 8.74 -22.23 -11.38
C LEU A 169 7.28 -22.49 -11.82
N SER A 170 6.83 -23.74 -11.74
CA SER A 170 5.44 -24.12 -12.04
C SER A 170 4.44 -23.44 -11.11
N LEU A 171 4.80 -23.22 -9.84
CA LEU A 171 3.96 -22.53 -8.87
C LEU A 171 3.90 -21.03 -9.16
N LEU A 172 5.03 -20.42 -9.52
CA LEU A 172 5.07 -19.01 -9.89
C LEU A 172 4.11 -18.69 -11.03
N ILE A 173 4.12 -19.48 -12.10
CA ILE A 173 3.23 -19.28 -13.26
C ILE A 173 1.76 -19.37 -12.85
N LYS A 174 1.40 -20.35 -11.99
CA LYS A 174 0.03 -20.51 -11.48
C LYS A 174 -0.39 -19.31 -10.64
N LEU A 175 0.49 -18.81 -9.77
CA LEU A 175 0.26 -17.64 -8.94
C LEU A 175 0.09 -16.37 -9.78
N THR A 176 1.00 -16.13 -10.72
CA THR A 176 0.92 -14.96 -11.62
C THR A 176 -0.36 -15.00 -12.44
N PHE A 177 -0.72 -16.14 -13.03
CA PHE A 177 -1.96 -16.27 -13.80
C PHE A 177 -3.20 -15.99 -12.92
N ALA A 178 -3.26 -16.59 -11.73
CA ALA A 178 -4.41 -16.43 -10.84
C ALA A 178 -4.56 -14.99 -10.31
N THR A 179 -3.45 -14.36 -9.89
CA THR A 179 -3.45 -12.99 -9.35
C THR A 179 -3.81 -11.96 -10.42
N VAL A 180 -3.26 -12.07 -11.63
CA VAL A 180 -3.61 -11.20 -12.76
C VAL A 180 -5.08 -11.37 -13.13
N MET A 181 -5.59 -12.61 -13.18
CA MET A 181 -7.02 -12.83 -13.47
C MET A 181 -7.93 -12.25 -12.40
N GLY A 182 -7.61 -12.44 -11.12
CA GLY A 182 -8.38 -11.85 -10.01
C GLY A 182 -8.40 -10.32 -10.07
N TYR A 183 -7.24 -9.72 -10.36
CA TYR A 183 -7.10 -8.28 -10.56
C TYR A 183 -7.96 -7.80 -11.75
N LEU A 184 -7.86 -8.45 -12.93
CA LEU A 184 -8.63 -8.08 -14.12
C LEU A 184 -10.15 -8.16 -13.90
N ILE A 185 -10.63 -9.19 -13.20
CA ILE A 185 -12.06 -9.33 -12.88
C ILE A 185 -12.53 -8.16 -12.00
N THR A 186 -11.73 -7.78 -11.00
CA THR A 186 -12.08 -6.66 -10.11
C THR A 186 -12.00 -5.33 -10.84
N ALA A 187 -10.96 -5.15 -11.66
CA ALA A 187 -10.82 -3.98 -12.54
C ALA A 187 -12.06 -3.82 -13.43
N TYR A 188 -12.51 -4.91 -14.07
CA TYR A 188 -13.67 -4.88 -14.97
C TYR A 188 -15.00 -4.59 -14.25
N THR A 189 -15.16 -5.08 -13.01
CA THR A 189 -16.44 -4.99 -12.27
C THR A 189 -16.60 -3.73 -11.45
N HIS A 190 -15.52 -3.18 -10.89
CA HIS A 190 -15.61 -2.09 -9.91
C HIS A 190 -15.26 -0.71 -10.46
N TYR A 191 -14.39 -0.61 -11.48
CA TYR A 191 -13.82 0.66 -11.93
C TYR A 191 -14.61 1.38 -13.04
N ASP A 192 -15.84 0.95 -13.34
CA ASP A 192 -16.69 1.55 -14.39
C ASP A 192 -15.89 1.79 -15.70
N ILE A 193 -15.09 0.78 -16.08
CA ILE A 193 -14.25 0.78 -17.28
C ILE A 193 -15.11 0.84 -18.56
N SER A 194 -16.43 0.74 -18.45
CA SER A 194 -17.34 1.06 -19.55
C SER A 194 -17.22 2.51 -20.04
N ALA A 195 -16.65 3.44 -19.27
CA ALA A 195 -16.63 4.86 -19.64
C ALA A 195 -15.25 5.51 -19.90
N LYS A 196 -14.10 4.95 -19.48
CA LYS A 196 -12.84 5.74 -19.49
C LYS A 196 -11.53 5.12 -19.99
N ILE A 197 -11.35 3.79 -20.14
CA ILE A 197 -10.04 3.25 -20.58
C ILE A 197 -10.20 2.00 -21.46
N PRO A 198 -9.62 1.96 -22.69
CA PRO A 198 -9.66 0.75 -23.53
C PRO A 198 -8.83 -0.39 -22.90
N PHE A 199 -9.28 -1.64 -23.09
CA PHE A 199 -8.64 -2.87 -22.56
C PHE A 199 -7.13 -2.97 -22.84
N THR A 200 -6.66 -2.40 -23.95
CA THR A 200 -5.24 -2.34 -24.33
C THR A 200 -4.41 -1.49 -23.37
N ASP A 201 -4.94 -0.38 -22.86
CA ASP A 201 -4.22 0.51 -21.93
C ASP A 201 -4.11 -0.08 -20.51
N LEU A 202 -5.08 -0.91 -20.11
CA LEU A 202 -5.08 -1.59 -18.80
C LEU A 202 -4.00 -2.68 -18.70
N LEU A 203 -3.71 -3.38 -19.79
CA LEU A 203 -2.66 -4.41 -19.86
C LEU A 203 -1.26 -3.83 -20.10
N LEU A 204 -1.15 -2.68 -20.78
CA LEU A 204 0.14 -2.12 -21.19
C LEU A 204 0.64 -0.96 -20.31
N ASN A 205 -0.25 -0.24 -19.61
CA ASN A 205 0.11 0.86 -18.72
C ASN A 205 -0.35 0.60 -17.26
N PRO A 206 0.36 -0.26 -16.50
CA PRO A 206 0.06 -0.49 -15.08
C PRO A 206 0.08 0.80 -14.24
N VAL A 207 0.82 1.82 -14.70
CA VAL A 207 0.87 3.16 -14.09
C VAL A 207 -0.49 3.87 -14.11
N LYS A 208 -1.31 3.70 -15.17
CA LYS A 208 -2.69 4.25 -15.23
C LYS A 208 -3.69 3.45 -14.39
N ALA A 209 -3.31 2.25 -13.97
CA ALA A 209 -4.15 1.33 -13.20
C ALA A 209 -3.74 1.26 -11.71
N ALA A 210 -2.71 2.03 -11.32
CA ALA A 210 -2.33 2.21 -9.93
C ALA A 210 -3.53 2.75 -9.12
N LEU A 211 -3.75 2.19 -7.93
CA LEU A 211 -4.81 2.64 -7.02
C LEU A 211 -4.59 4.07 -6.54
N LEU A 212 -3.32 4.48 -6.42
CA LEU A 212 -2.89 5.77 -5.90
C LEU A 212 -1.84 6.39 -6.85
N PRO A 213 -2.22 6.76 -8.08
CA PRO A 213 -1.26 7.26 -9.05
C PRO A 213 -0.64 8.54 -8.52
N LEU A 214 0.69 8.51 -8.35
CA LEU A 214 1.46 9.70 -8.00
C LEU A 214 1.90 10.37 -9.29
N ASN A 215 1.67 11.68 -9.40
CA ASN A 215 2.15 12.44 -10.55
C ASN A 215 3.70 12.38 -10.57
N SER A 216 4.27 11.84 -11.65
CA SER A 216 5.65 11.33 -11.71
C SER A 216 6.61 12.24 -12.49
N THR A 217 6.36 13.55 -12.48
CA THR A 217 7.15 14.54 -13.23
C THR A 217 8.36 15.07 -12.47
N CYS A 218 8.63 14.55 -11.27
CA CYS A 218 9.66 15.06 -10.38
C CYS A 218 10.91 14.18 -10.45
N ASN A 219 12.04 14.78 -10.82
CA ASN A 219 13.31 14.09 -11.00
C ASN A 219 13.80 13.49 -9.68
N PHE A 220 14.04 12.17 -9.68
CA PHE A 220 14.65 11.48 -8.56
C PHE A 220 16.17 11.62 -8.63
N GLU A 221 16.74 12.46 -7.76
CA GLU A 221 18.19 12.58 -7.62
C GLU A 221 18.72 11.77 -6.44
N MET A 222 19.73 10.93 -6.67
CA MET A 222 20.45 10.22 -5.61
C MET A 222 21.75 10.92 -5.25
N ARG A 223 21.65 12.05 -4.53
CA ARG A 223 22.82 12.70 -3.94
C ARG A 223 23.29 11.91 -2.72
N LEU A 224 24.60 11.84 -2.50
CA LEU A 224 25.22 11.16 -1.35
C LEU A 224 24.60 11.53 0.02
N PRO A 225 24.33 12.81 0.34
CA PRO A 225 23.61 13.18 1.58
C PRO A 225 22.20 12.58 1.69
N MET A 226 21.43 12.47 0.59
CA MET A 226 20.10 11.86 0.62
C MET A 226 20.17 10.37 0.93
N ILE A 227 21.19 9.67 0.43
CA ILE A 227 21.39 8.25 0.75
C ILE A 227 21.55 8.06 2.26
N LEU A 228 22.36 8.89 2.94
CA LEU A 228 22.51 8.84 4.39
C LEU A 228 21.18 9.09 5.12
N MET A 229 20.36 10.00 4.61
CA MET A 229 19.02 10.26 5.15
C MET A 229 18.07 9.08 4.97
N TYR A 230 18.14 8.37 3.84
CA TYR A 230 17.36 7.14 3.62
C TYR A 230 17.79 6.03 4.58
N ILE A 231 19.10 5.88 4.82
CA ILE A 231 19.63 4.93 5.81
C ILE A 231 19.10 5.27 7.21
N ALA A 232 19.22 6.54 7.63
CA ALA A 232 18.73 6.99 8.92
C ALA A 232 17.22 6.79 9.07
N GLY A 233 16.44 7.12 8.04
CA GLY A 233 15.00 6.90 8.01
C GLY A 233 14.62 5.42 8.13
N GLY A 234 15.38 4.53 7.49
CA GLY A 234 15.21 3.08 7.61
C GLY A 234 15.44 2.58 9.03
N VAL A 235 16.50 3.03 9.69
CA VAL A 235 16.80 2.67 11.09
C VAL A 235 15.73 3.19 12.05
N ILE A 236 15.29 4.44 11.89
CA ILE A 236 14.21 5.02 12.70
C ILE A 236 12.92 4.23 12.51
N GLY A 237 12.58 3.88 11.26
CA GLY A 237 11.43 3.05 10.93
C GLY A 237 11.50 1.66 11.56
N ALA A 238 12.69 1.06 11.62
CA ALA A 238 12.94 -0.24 12.26
C ALA A 238 12.67 -0.20 13.76
N ILE A 239 13.27 0.77 14.44
CA ILE A 239 13.10 0.96 15.88
C ILE A 239 11.63 1.21 16.19
N PHE A 240 10.96 2.06 15.41
CA PHE A 240 9.55 2.36 15.57
C PHE A 240 8.66 1.14 15.35
N GLY A 241 8.87 0.38 14.27
CA GLY A 241 8.12 -0.84 13.98
C GLY A 241 8.27 -1.89 15.08
N GLN A 242 9.51 -2.10 15.56
CA GLN A 242 9.78 -3.04 16.64
C GLN A 242 9.15 -2.58 17.96
N PHE A 243 9.21 -1.28 18.25
CA PHE A 243 8.55 -0.70 19.42
C PHE A 243 7.03 -0.89 19.37
N LEU A 244 6.40 -0.65 18.21
CA LEU A 244 4.98 -0.93 18.02
C LEU A 244 4.67 -2.41 18.23
N ASN A 245 5.47 -3.33 17.68
CA ASN A 245 5.30 -4.77 17.88
C ASN A 245 5.37 -5.19 19.36
N LEU A 246 6.26 -4.57 20.15
CA LEU A 246 6.33 -4.80 21.60
C LEU A 246 5.06 -4.34 22.33
N ILE A 247 4.51 -3.17 21.95
CA ILE A 247 3.25 -2.67 22.51
C ILE A 247 2.10 -3.61 22.14
N LEU A 248 1.97 -3.92 20.85
CA LEU A 248 0.90 -4.76 20.31
C LEU A 248 0.93 -6.17 20.94
N SER A 249 2.11 -6.78 21.06
CA SER A 249 2.26 -8.09 21.71
C SER A 249 1.91 -8.05 23.20
N THR A 250 2.19 -6.93 23.90
CA THR A 250 1.79 -6.74 25.30
C THR A 250 0.26 -6.64 25.43
N ILE A 251 -0.39 -5.88 24.55
CA ILE A 251 -1.85 -5.76 24.49
C ILE A 251 -2.47 -7.13 24.21
N GLN A 252 -1.96 -7.86 23.23
CA GLN A 252 -2.42 -9.20 22.88
C GLN A 252 -2.30 -10.17 24.06
N ARG A 253 -1.17 -10.18 24.77
CA ARG A 253 -0.98 -11.03 25.96
C ARG A 253 -1.98 -10.70 27.05
N LYS A 254 -2.20 -9.42 27.34
CA LYS A 254 -3.21 -8.99 28.34
C LYS A 254 -4.62 -9.42 27.92
N ARG A 255 -5.05 -9.13 26.69
CA ARG A 255 -6.37 -9.56 26.18
C ARG A 255 -6.53 -11.08 26.21
N LYS A 256 -5.49 -11.83 25.86
CA LYS A 256 -5.52 -13.30 25.91
C LYS A 256 -5.69 -13.82 27.33
N GLN A 257 -5.02 -13.22 28.32
CA GLN A 257 -5.12 -13.61 29.73
C GLN A 257 -6.49 -13.27 30.35
N TYR A 258 -7.04 -12.09 30.05
CA TYR A 258 -8.24 -11.57 30.72
C TYR A 258 -9.56 -11.81 29.99
N LEU A 259 -9.55 -11.99 28.65
CA LEU A 259 -10.78 -12.10 27.84
C LEU A 259 -10.86 -13.41 27.05
N ILE A 260 -9.73 -13.95 26.57
CA ILE A 260 -9.77 -15.14 25.71
C ILE A 260 -9.68 -16.44 26.53
N ASN A 261 -8.53 -16.70 27.15
CA ASN A 261 -8.25 -17.92 27.91
C ASN A 261 -8.35 -17.69 29.43
N VAL A 262 -9.48 -17.12 29.86
CA VAL A 262 -9.73 -16.78 31.28
C VAL A 262 -9.61 -18.00 32.18
N GLU A 263 -10.07 -19.16 31.71
CA GLU A 263 -10.00 -20.42 32.46
C GLU A 263 -8.57 -20.90 32.66
N GLU A 264 -7.70 -20.80 31.65
CA GLU A 264 -6.30 -21.20 31.73
C GLU A 264 -5.51 -20.27 32.66
N HIS A 265 -5.77 -18.97 32.58
CA HIS A 265 -5.15 -17.99 33.46
C HIS A 265 -5.59 -18.14 34.92
N ARG A 266 -6.89 -18.39 35.16
CA ARG A 266 -7.42 -18.67 36.51
C ARG A 266 -6.88 -19.97 37.09
N LYS A 267 -6.71 -21.01 36.27
CA LYS A 267 -6.03 -22.25 36.69
C LYS A 267 -4.60 -21.96 37.14
N LYS A 268 -3.84 -21.11 36.43
CA LYS A 268 -2.49 -20.70 36.84
C LYS A 268 -2.46 -19.90 38.15
N ILE A 269 -3.51 -19.15 38.47
CA ILE A 269 -3.64 -18.36 39.71
C ILE A 269 -4.27 -19.17 40.86
N GLY A 270 -4.61 -20.45 40.64
CA GLY A 270 -5.21 -21.32 41.65
C GLY A 270 -6.71 -21.08 41.92
N LEU A 271 -7.40 -20.32 41.05
CA LEU A 271 -8.85 -20.11 41.12
C LEU A 271 -9.59 -21.20 40.33
N VAL A 272 -10.22 -22.13 41.06
CA VAL A 272 -10.89 -23.33 40.49
C VAL A 272 -12.33 -23.05 40.02
N LYS A 273 -12.91 -21.89 40.33
CA LYS A 273 -14.31 -21.59 39.97
C LYS A 273 -14.48 -21.41 38.44
N PRO A 274 -15.38 -22.19 37.80
CA PRO A 274 -15.63 -22.07 36.36
C PRO A 274 -16.19 -20.69 36.03
N VAL A 275 -15.70 -20.09 34.94
CA VAL A 275 -16.19 -18.80 34.44
C VAL A 275 -17.46 -19.06 33.64
N ASN A 276 -18.49 -18.23 33.82
CA ASN A 276 -19.68 -18.32 32.98
C ASN A 276 -19.32 -17.92 31.53
N LYS A 277 -19.40 -18.89 30.60
CA LYS A 277 -19.08 -18.68 29.18
C LYS A 277 -19.87 -17.53 28.55
N LYS A 278 -21.14 -17.34 28.95
CA LYS A 278 -21.99 -16.24 28.47
C LYS A 278 -21.47 -14.87 28.92
N LEU A 279 -20.97 -14.78 30.16
CA LEU A 279 -20.38 -13.54 30.68
C LEU A 279 -19.09 -13.19 29.93
N ASN A 280 -18.24 -14.18 29.63
CA ASN A 280 -17.02 -13.92 28.88
C ASN A 280 -17.32 -13.47 27.44
N ALA A 281 -18.28 -14.10 26.77
CA ALA A 281 -18.74 -13.65 25.46
C ALA A 281 -19.30 -12.22 25.50
N PHE A 282 -20.09 -11.89 26.54
CA PHE A 282 -20.60 -10.55 26.75
C PHE A 282 -19.48 -9.52 26.96
N LEU A 283 -18.46 -9.83 27.76
CA LEU A 283 -17.31 -8.95 27.99
C LEU A 283 -16.56 -8.62 26.70
N ARG A 284 -16.32 -9.62 25.83
CA ARG A 284 -15.68 -9.41 24.53
C ARG A 284 -16.49 -8.49 23.62
N ILE A 285 -17.81 -8.70 23.56
CA ILE A 285 -18.70 -7.84 22.76
C ILE A 285 -18.71 -6.42 23.34
N SER A 286 -18.77 -6.28 24.67
CA SER A 286 -18.78 -4.97 25.33
C SER A 286 -17.51 -4.17 25.08
N GLU A 287 -16.33 -4.82 25.08
CA GLU A 287 -15.06 -4.17 24.75
C GLU A 287 -15.10 -3.59 23.33
N THR A 288 -15.52 -4.38 22.35
CA THR A 288 -15.64 -3.95 20.95
C THR A 288 -16.57 -2.74 20.81
N VAL A 289 -17.74 -2.77 21.47
CA VAL A 289 -18.72 -1.67 21.41
C VAL A 289 -18.16 -0.40 22.06
N ILE A 290 -17.48 -0.53 23.19
CA ILE A 290 -16.85 0.62 23.87
C ILE A 290 -15.78 1.24 22.96
N ILE A 291 -14.94 0.42 22.32
CA ILE A 291 -13.92 0.92 21.39
C ILE A 291 -14.57 1.64 20.21
N ALA A 292 -15.63 1.08 19.62
CA ALA A 292 -16.35 1.72 18.51
C ALA A 292 -16.97 3.08 18.90
N VAL A 293 -17.50 3.19 20.13
CA VAL A 293 -18.00 4.46 20.66
C VAL A 293 -16.86 5.46 20.87
N ILE A 294 -15.74 5.02 21.44
CA ILE A 294 -14.55 5.87 21.63
C ILE A 294 -14.00 6.35 20.28
N THR A 295 -13.89 5.48 19.28
CA THR A 295 -13.42 5.86 17.94
C THR A 295 -14.34 6.89 17.31
N ALA A 296 -15.67 6.71 17.39
CA ALA A 296 -16.64 7.68 16.89
C ALA A 296 -16.51 9.03 17.60
N LEU A 297 -16.40 9.03 18.94
CA LEU A 297 -16.22 10.25 19.71
C LEU A 297 -14.95 10.99 19.31
N VAL A 298 -13.83 10.29 19.17
CA VAL A 298 -12.54 10.88 18.80
C VAL A 298 -12.55 11.44 17.38
N VAL A 299 -13.09 10.70 16.41
CA VAL A 299 -13.22 11.12 15.01
C VAL A 299 -14.16 12.32 14.86
N CYS A 300 -15.16 12.49 15.74
CA CYS A 300 -16.03 13.65 15.74
C CYS A 300 -15.47 14.85 16.52
N TRP A 301 -14.87 14.63 17.70
CA TRP A 301 -14.46 15.71 18.60
C TRP A 301 -13.12 16.34 18.24
N ILE A 302 -12.12 15.55 17.84
CA ILE A 302 -10.78 16.10 17.55
C ILE A 302 -10.82 17.08 16.37
N PRO A 303 -11.46 16.76 15.23
CA PRO A 303 -11.50 17.68 14.09
C PRO A 303 -12.41 18.90 14.30
N THR A 304 -13.32 18.87 15.27
CA THR A 304 -14.21 20.00 15.57
C THR A 304 -13.59 20.99 16.56
N ALA A 305 -12.52 20.61 17.27
CA ALA A 305 -11.81 21.49 18.17
C ALA A 305 -11.08 22.62 17.41
N LYS A 306 -11.52 23.86 17.62
CA LYS A 306 -10.94 25.06 16.98
C LYS A 306 -9.45 25.26 17.28
N SER A 307 -8.97 24.76 18.43
CA SER A 307 -7.55 24.83 18.80
C SER A 307 -6.68 23.85 18.02
N VAL A 308 -7.27 22.87 17.35
CA VAL A 308 -6.58 21.78 16.63
C VAL A 308 -6.64 22.01 15.12
N ASP A 309 -7.81 22.40 14.60
CA ASP A 309 -8.03 22.58 13.17
C ASP A 309 -8.49 24.01 12.86
N GLU A 310 -7.61 24.79 12.25
CA GLU A 310 -7.86 26.15 11.78
C GLU A 310 -7.99 26.16 10.26
N CYS A 311 -8.88 27.03 9.74
CA CYS A 311 -9.10 27.10 8.30
C CYS A 311 -7.82 27.57 7.60
N THR A 312 -7.32 26.75 6.69
CA THR A 312 -6.06 26.96 6.00
C THR A 312 -6.32 27.47 4.59
N SER A 313 -5.71 28.60 4.23
CA SER A 313 -5.82 29.16 2.87
C SER A 313 -5.21 28.23 1.82
N TYR A 314 -5.84 28.19 0.64
CA TYR A 314 -5.35 27.47 -0.54
C TYR A 314 -3.99 27.95 -1.06
N GLU A 315 -3.45 29.07 -0.58
CA GLU A 315 -2.11 29.51 -0.97
C GLU A 315 -0.98 28.77 -0.24
N ARG A 316 -1.28 28.16 0.91
CA ARG A 316 -0.26 27.50 1.76
C ARG A 316 0.46 26.32 1.07
N PRO A 317 -0.21 25.40 0.36
CA PRO A 317 0.44 24.23 -0.24
C PRO A 317 1.63 24.56 -1.16
N LEU A 318 1.54 25.69 -1.89
CA LEU A 318 2.50 26.12 -2.90
C LEU A 318 3.49 27.19 -2.41
N THR A 319 3.59 27.45 -1.09
CA THR A 319 4.51 28.47 -0.58
C THR A 319 5.96 28.22 -0.95
N HIS A 320 6.37 26.96 -1.06
CA HIS A 320 7.72 26.56 -1.47
C HIS A 320 8.08 26.95 -2.92
N ILE A 321 7.08 27.18 -3.80
CA ILE A 321 7.27 27.63 -5.19
C ILE A 321 6.99 29.14 -5.33
N ARG A 322 6.41 29.78 -4.28
CA ARG A 322 5.96 31.18 -4.34
C ARG A 322 7.10 32.16 -4.60
N ASP A 323 8.31 31.86 -4.13
CA ASP A 323 9.47 32.76 -4.26
C ASP A 323 10.16 32.65 -5.63
N ILE A 324 9.86 31.60 -6.40
CA ILE A 324 10.36 31.35 -7.77
C ILE A 324 9.44 31.96 -8.81
N ARG A 325 8.14 32.02 -8.50
CA ARG A 325 7.09 32.66 -9.29
C ARG A 325 7.49 33.99 -9.95
N PRO A 326 8.05 35.00 -9.24
CA PRO A 326 8.42 36.27 -9.87
C PRO A 326 9.60 36.16 -10.85
N GLN A 327 10.46 35.15 -10.69
CA GLN A 327 11.66 34.95 -11.53
C GLN A 327 11.32 34.28 -12.87
N CYS A 328 10.19 33.58 -12.93
CA CYS A 328 9.70 32.90 -14.13
C CYS A 328 8.42 33.54 -14.72
N ASP A 329 7.97 34.70 -14.19
CA ASP A 329 6.85 35.45 -14.75
C ASP A 329 7.31 36.39 -15.88
N PHE A 330 7.29 35.86 -17.10
CA PHE A 330 7.72 36.59 -18.30
C PHE A 330 6.73 37.65 -18.80
N PHE A 331 5.53 37.73 -18.21
CA PHE A 331 4.50 38.70 -18.58
C PHE A 331 4.55 39.96 -17.71
N ASN A 332 5.34 39.94 -16.64
CA ASN A 332 5.62 41.12 -15.85
C ASN A 332 6.57 42.06 -16.59
N ALA A 333 6.24 43.35 -16.66
CA ALA A 333 7.08 44.37 -17.29
C ALA A 333 8.50 44.46 -16.68
N ARG A 334 8.69 43.96 -15.45
CA ARG A 334 10.00 43.91 -14.78
C ARG A 334 10.87 42.71 -15.17
N ASN A 335 10.29 41.67 -15.77
CA ASN A 335 11.01 40.44 -16.13
C ASN A 335 10.61 39.98 -17.54
N PRO A 336 11.02 40.68 -18.60
CA PRO A 336 10.66 40.32 -19.96
C PRO A 336 11.32 39.00 -20.38
N LEU A 337 10.70 38.29 -21.34
CA LEU A 337 11.24 37.06 -21.95
C LEU A 337 12.54 37.34 -22.71
N THR A 338 13.68 37.23 -22.01
CA THR A 338 15.04 37.35 -22.55
C THR A 338 15.83 36.07 -22.27
N CYS A 339 16.88 35.79 -23.04
CA CYS A 339 17.71 34.60 -22.81
C CYS A 339 18.40 34.59 -21.44
N GLU A 340 18.70 35.76 -20.86
CA GLU A 340 19.28 35.89 -19.52
C GLU A 340 18.25 35.53 -18.45
N ASN A 341 17.05 36.10 -18.52
CA ASN A 341 15.97 35.79 -17.57
C ASN A 341 15.47 34.34 -17.71
N LEU A 342 15.47 33.80 -18.93
CA LEU A 342 15.15 32.41 -19.19
C LEU A 342 16.23 31.46 -18.65
N ALA A 343 17.52 31.84 -18.73
CA ALA A 343 18.62 31.10 -18.11
C ALA A 343 18.46 31.06 -16.59
N VAL A 344 18.16 32.20 -15.97
CA VAL A 344 17.93 32.32 -14.53
C VAL A 344 16.75 31.46 -14.11
N CYS A 345 15.61 31.54 -14.79
CA CYS A 345 14.44 30.71 -14.49
C CYS A 345 14.76 29.21 -14.63
N ARG A 346 15.45 28.80 -15.71
CA ARG A 346 15.89 27.41 -15.89
C ARG A 346 16.81 26.95 -14.76
N ASP A 347 17.80 27.77 -14.39
CA ASP A 347 18.78 27.41 -13.37
C ASP A 347 18.14 27.34 -11.98
N VAL A 348 17.14 28.18 -11.69
CA VAL A 348 16.35 28.13 -10.45
C VAL A 348 15.49 26.86 -10.41
N ILE A 349 14.80 26.53 -11.50
CA ILE A 349 14.03 25.29 -11.59
C ILE A 349 14.93 24.05 -11.45
N ALA A 350 16.12 24.08 -12.07
CA ALA A 350 17.06 22.96 -12.08
C ALA A 350 17.80 22.78 -10.73
N ASN A 351 18.15 23.87 -10.03
CA ASN A 351 18.92 23.79 -8.78
C ASN A 351 18.07 23.44 -7.56
N ASP A 352 16.78 23.80 -7.55
CA ASP A 352 15.94 23.64 -6.36
C ASP A 352 15.27 22.26 -6.24
N GLY A 353 15.43 21.36 -7.22
CA GLY A 353 14.90 19.99 -7.14
C GLY A 353 13.37 19.92 -6.98
N LEU A 354 12.66 20.96 -7.43
CA LEU A 354 11.25 21.15 -7.15
C LEU A 354 10.37 20.17 -7.92
N CYS A 355 9.36 19.70 -7.19
CA CYS A 355 8.37 18.78 -7.72
C CYS A 355 7.10 19.55 -8.06
N PHE A 356 6.73 19.59 -9.34
CA PHE A 356 5.54 20.30 -9.79
C PHE A 356 4.30 19.40 -9.74
N PRO A 357 3.23 19.78 -9.03
CA PRO A 357 2.04 18.95 -8.86
C PRO A 357 1.20 18.72 -10.13
N THR A 358 1.28 19.56 -11.17
CA THR A 358 0.40 19.47 -12.35
C THR A 358 1.14 19.21 -13.67
N GLU A 359 0.43 18.58 -14.63
CA GLU A 359 0.90 18.36 -16.00
C GLU A 359 1.22 19.69 -16.72
N THR A 360 0.46 20.75 -16.41
CA THR A 360 0.65 22.10 -16.96
C THR A 360 1.94 22.79 -16.48
N GLU A 361 2.34 22.54 -15.23
CA GLU A 361 3.60 23.08 -14.70
C GLU A 361 4.82 22.30 -15.22
N PHE A 362 4.64 21.00 -15.50
CA PHE A 362 5.63 20.20 -16.22
C PHE A 362 5.80 20.65 -17.68
N GLU A 363 4.70 20.92 -18.39
CA GLU A 363 4.73 21.55 -19.71
C GLU A 363 5.43 22.90 -19.67
N PHE A 364 5.22 23.70 -18.63
CA PHE A 364 5.93 24.96 -18.43
C PHE A 364 7.43 24.76 -18.22
N ASN A 365 7.85 23.79 -17.40
CA ASN A 365 9.26 23.46 -17.22
C ASN A 365 9.91 23.00 -18.54
N ASN A 366 9.27 22.07 -19.26
CA ASN A 366 9.73 21.63 -20.56
C ASN A 366 9.80 22.79 -21.55
N PHE A 367 8.79 23.66 -21.57
CA PHE A 367 8.80 24.88 -22.36
C PHE A 367 10.02 25.75 -22.04
N VAL A 368 10.33 25.98 -20.76
CA VAL A 368 11.51 26.79 -20.36
C VAL A 368 12.82 26.14 -20.82
N VAL A 369 12.96 24.83 -20.60
CA VAL A 369 14.18 24.07 -20.96
C VAL A 369 14.35 23.97 -22.48
N GLU A 370 13.30 23.58 -23.21
CA GLU A 370 13.30 23.45 -24.67
C GLU A 370 13.51 24.81 -25.33
N THR A 371 12.80 25.85 -24.90
CA THR A 371 12.98 27.20 -25.44
C THR A 371 14.40 27.69 -25.25
N TYR A 372 14.98 27.45 -24.06
CA TYR A 372 16.37 27.82 -23.82
C TYR A 372 17.32 27.04 -24.74
N GLN A 373 17.14 25.73 -24.88
CA GLN A 373 17.98 24.87 -25.71
C GLN A 373 17.86 25.20 -27.21
N GLU A 374 16.67 25.50 -27.70
CA GLU A 374 16.39 25.78 -29.10
C GLU A 374 16.87 27.19 -29.51
N TYR A 375 16.69 28.19 -28.65
CA TYR A 375 16.90 29.60 -29.03
C TYR A 375 18.09 30.31 -28.36
N CYS A 376 18.49 29.89 -27.16
CA CYS A 376 19.51 30.59 -26.35
C CYS A 376 20.84 29.83 -26.28
N ALA A 377 20.82 28.50 -26.12
CA ALA A 377 22.03 27.66 -26.09
C ALA A 377 22.93 27.77 -27.34
N PRO A 378 22.40 27.80 -28.59
CA PRO A 378 23.25 27.91 -29.78
C PRO A 378 23.86 29.31 -29.99
N ARG A 379 23.42 30.34 -29.26
CA ARG A 379 23.88 31.73 -29.45
C ARG A 379 25.01 32.16 -28.52
N GLY A 380 25.32 31.39 -27.48
CA GLY A 380 26.35 31.72 -26.49
C GLY A 380 25.95 32.93 -25.63
N ILE A 381 26.09 32.81 -24.30
CA ILE A 381 25.83 33.93 -23.38
C ILE A 381 27.03 34.88 -23.46
N LEU A 382 27.05 35.79 -24.42
CA LEU A 382 27.99 36.91 -24.46
C LEU A 382 27.22 38.17 -24.83
N GLU A 383 26.58 38.77 -23.83
CA GLU A 383 26.38 40.21 -23.77
C GLU A 383 26.32 40.59 -22.29
N SER A 384 27.49 40.75 -21.68
CA SER A 384 27.61 41.39 -20.37
C SER A 384 27.40 42.91 -20.53
N PRO A 385 26.70 43.59 -19.61
CA PRO A 385 26.27 44.98 -19.76
C PRO A 385 27.37 45.94 -19.29
N SER A 386 28.47 46.10 -20.04
CA SER A 386 29.49 47.09 -19.64
C SER A 386 30.48 47.54 -20.70
N ASP A 387 30.09 47.68 -21.97
CA ASP A 387 30.93 48.40 -22.95
C ASP A 387 30.07 49.24 -23.92
N ILE A 388 29.50 50.32 -23.38
CA ILE A 388 29.09 51.47 -24.21
C ILE A 388 30.28 52.44 -24.23
N SER A 389 31.24 52.19 -25.12
CA SER A 389 32.03 53.30 -25.66
C SER A 389 32.58 52.99 -27.04
N SER A 390 32.08 53.80 -27.99
CA SER A 390 32.65 54.20 -29.29
C SER A 390 32.75 53.17 -30.44
N SER A 391 32.13 53.59 -31.55
CA SER A 391 32.36 53.25 -32.97
C SER A 391 32.19 51.77 -33.35
N ASP A 392 31.22 51.35 -34.16
CA ASP A 392 30.90 51.92 -35.47
C ASP A 392 29.45 51.62 -35.89
N SER A 393 28.94 52.51 -36.73
CA SER A 393 27.64 52.49 -37.37
C SER A 393 27.37 51.24 -38.22
N SER A 394 26.50 50.34 -37.76
CA SER A 394 25.54 49.59 -38.58
C SER A 394 24.66 48.66 -37.72
N GLU A 395 23.72 49.23 -36.95
CA GLU A 395 22.57 48.46 -36.45
C GLU A 395 21.76 47.97 -37.65
N SER A 396 22.00 46.72 -38.07
CA SER A 396 21.20 46.08 -39.11
C SER A 396 19.77 45.89 -38.61
N VAL A 397 18.82 46.35 -39.42
CA VAL A 397 17.36 46.23 -39.27
C VAL A 397 16.88 44.77 -39.12
N HIS A 398 17.76 43.78 -39.34
CA HIS A 398 17.51 42.35 -39.11
C HIS A 398 17.52 41.92 -37.63
N GLY A 399 18.22 42.62 -36.74
CA GLY A 399 18.32 42.23 -35.31
C GLY A 399 17.06 42.52 -34.49
N ARG A 400 16.37 43.65 -34.76
CA ARG A 400 15.10 44.01 -34.09
C ARG A 400 13.92 43.18 -34.60
N SER A 401 13.92 42.80 -35.88
CA SER A 401 12.91 41.92 -36.47
C SER A 401 12.97 40.51 -35.87
N ALA A 402 14.17 39.94 -35.71
CA ALA A 402 14.38 38.63 -35.11
C ALA A 402 13.94 38.57 -33.63
N LYS A 403 14.24 39.61 -32.82
CA LYS A 403 13.74 39.71 -31.44
C LYS A 403 12.21 39.72 -31.39
N SER A 404 11.56 40.47 -32.29
CA SER A 404 10.09 40.55 -32.34
C SER A 404 9.39 39.32 -32.95
N ALA A 405 10.08 38.59 -33.84
CA ALA A 405 9.58 37.37 -34.47
C ALA A 405 9.69 36.17 -33.52
N ILE A 406 10.79 36.06 -32.77
CA ILE A 406 10.98 35.03 -31.73
C ILE A 406 9.93 35.21 -30.62
N ILE A 407 9.69 36.44 -30.16
CA ILE A 407 8.65 36.74 -29.17
C ILE A 407 7.25 36.41 -29.72
N ARG A 408 6.96 36.67 -31.01
CA ARG A 408 5.67 36.32 -31.63
C ARG A 408 5.45 34.81 -31.77
N GLU A 409 6.47 34.04 -32.16
CA GLU A 409 6.34 32.58 -32.24
C GLU A 409 6.28 31.91 -30.85
N LEU A 410 7.02 32.42 -29.87
CA LEU A 410 6.98 31.92 -28.48
C LEU A 410 5.64 32.19 -27.79
N ILE A 411 4.99 33.33 -28.06
CA ILE A 411 3.64 33.65 -27.58
C ILE A 411 2.59 32.67 -28.13
N TYR A 412 2.81 32.06 -29.30
CA TYR A 412 1.91 31.06 -29.90
C TYR A 412 2.14 29.63 -29.38
N LYS A 413 3.32 29.30 -28.83
CA LYS A 413 3.61 28.01 -28.16
C LYS A 413 3.13 27.97 -26.70
N LEU A 414 2.77 29.11 -26.11
CA LEU A 414 2.19 29.18 -24.76
C LEU A 414 0.77 28.58 -24.74
N PRO A 415 0.40 27.81 -23.70
CA PRO A 415 -0.94 27.23 -23.60
C PRO A 415 -1.98 28.35 -23.44
N ASN A 416 -2.81 28.55 -24.46
CA ASN A 416 -3.95 29.47 -24.58
C ASN A 416 -3.68 30.97 -24.28
N SER A 417 -3.64 31.76 -25.35
CA SER A 417 -3.36 33.22 -25.41
C SER A 417 -4.39 34.16 -24.75
N ASN A 418 -5.42 33.65 -24.09
CA ASN A 418 -6.47 34.48 -23.44
C ASN A 418 -6.42 34.44 -21.92
N VAL A 419 -5.44 33.78 -21.31
CA VAL A 419 -5.36 33.66 -19.85
C VAL A 419 -4.04 34.23 -19.35
N THR A 420 -4.13 35.07 -18.32
CA THR A 420 -2.92 35.65 -17.71
C THR A 420 -2.11 34.51 -17.09
N ALA A 421 -0.76 34.54 -17.22
CA ALA A 421 0.10 33.53 -16.60
C ALA A 421 -0.06 33.41 -15.07
N ASN A 422 -0.71 34.41 -14.46
CA ASN A 422 -1.11 34.41 -13.06
C ASN A 422 -2.28 33.46 -12.72
N ASP A 423 -3.10 33.05 -13.69
CA ASP A 423 -4.32 32.28 -13.43
C ASP A 423 -4.14 30.75 -13.51
N TYR A 424 -3.17 30.24 -14.28
CA TYR A 424 -3.01 28.78 -14.48
C TYR A 424 -1.85 28.12 -13.74
N VAL A 425 -0.80 28.86 -13.38
CA VAL A 425 0.48 28.23 -12.99
C VAL A 425 0.74 28.28 -11.48
N PHE A 426 -0.09 28.99 -10.70
CA PHE A 426 0.31 29.38 -9.35
C PHE A 426 -0.79 29.47 -8.29
N ARG A 427 -2.03 29.08 -8.62
CA ARG A 427 -3.09 28.83 -7.63
C ARG A 427 -3.24 27.34 -7.47
N PHE A 428 -3.16 26.88 -6.23
CA PHE A 428 -3.47 25.50 -5.91
C PHE A 428 -4.92 25.23 -6.31
N ASN A 429 -5.11 24.42 -7.35
CA ASN A 429 -6.41 23.93 -7.74
C ASN A 429 -6.55 22.48 -7.24
N PRO A 430 -7.41 22.22 -6.24
CA PRO A 430 -7.60 20.86 -5.74
C PRO A 430 -8.21 19.90 -6.79
N GLU A 431 -8.89 20.41 -7.83
CA GLU A 431 -9.38 19.59 -8.95
C GLU A 431 -8.24 19.03 -9.82
N SER A 432 -7.19 19.82 -10.09
CA SER A 432 -6.08 19.39 -10.93
C SER A 432 -5.21 18.32 -10.26
N VAL A 433 -5.22 18.27 -8.93
CA VAL A 433 -4.52 17.26 -8.11
C VAL A 433 -5.46 16.10 -7.72
N GLY A 434 -6.73 16.15 -8.12
CA GLY A 434 -7.70 15.07 -7.90
C GLY A 434 -8.03 14.82 -6.42
N ILE A 435 -8.02 15.89 -5.61
CA ILE A 435 -8.33 15.87 -4.16
C ILE A 435 -9.49 16.78 -3.77
N ASP A 436 -10.12 17.41 -4.75
CA ASP A 436 -11.25 18.32 -4.59
C ASP A 436 -12.39 17.76 -3.74
N GLU A 437 -12.77 16.51 -4.05
CA GLU A 437 -13.84 15.77 -3.35
C GLU A 437 -13.45 15.35 -1.92
N PHE A 438 -12.16 15.40 -1.56
CA PHE A 438 -11.66 14.88 -0.28
C PHE A 438 -11.35 15.98 0.73
N LEU A 439 -11.19 17.22 0.28
CA LEU A 439 -10.95 18.35 1.16
C LEU A 439 -12.26 18.85 1.76
N MET A 440 -12.27 19.04 3.09
CA MET A 440 -13.35 19.70 3.80
C MET A 440 -13.18 21.21 3.69
N LYS A 441 -13.89 21.81 2.72
CA LYS A 441 -13.74 23.22 2.33
C LYS A 441 -14.71 24.12 3.08
N ASN A 442 -14.32 25.38 3.24
CA ASN A 442 -15.20 26.49 3.54
C ASN A 442 -15.27 27.39 2.31
N GLU A 443 -16.42 27.40 1.62
CA GLU A 443 -16.59 28.11 0.35
C GLU A 443 -16.50 29.63 0.50
N ASP A 444 -16.92 30.16 1.66
CA ASP A 444 -16.96 31.60 1.92
C ASP A 444 -15.56 32.24 2.05
N ASP A 445 -14.57 31.49 2.54
CA ASP A 445 -13.24 32.00 2.93
C ASP A 445 -12.09 31.46 2.06
N HIS A 446 -12.38 30.73 0.97
CA HIS A 446 -11.37 30.03 0.15
C HIS A 446 -10.32 29.28 1.00
N CYS A 447 -10.80 28.48 1.95
CA CYS A 447 -9.93 27.75 2.87
C CYS A 447 -10.44 26.31 3.12
N TYR A 448 -9.56 25.45 3.61
CA TYR A 448 -9.88 24.06 3.95
C TYR A 448 -9.42 23.69 5.35
N TYR A 449 -10.10 22.72 5.95
CA TYR A 449 -9.79 22.18 7.27
C TYR A 449 -8.89 20.96 7.15
N GLN A 450 -7.71 21.02 7.76
CA GLN A 450 -6.67 19.99 7.56
C GLN A 450 -7.04 18.68 8.27
N VAL A 451 -7.33 18.77 9.56
CA VAL A 451 -7.56 17.59 10.40
C VAL A 451 -8.90 16.93 10.04
N ARG A 452 -9.94 17.71 9.70
CA ARG A 452 -11.22 17.20 9.19
C ARG A 452 -11.07 16.44 7.89
N SER A 453 -10.30 16.98 6.95
CA SER A 453 -10.05 16.31 5.66
C SER A 453 -9.38 14.94 5.88
N LEU A 454 -8.42 14.86 6.81
CA LEU A 454 -7.73 13.60 7.14
C LEU A 454 -8.62 12.58 7.88
N PHE A 455 -9.48 12.97 8.82
CA PHE A 455 -10.27 12.01 9.60
C PHE A 455 -11.60 11.59 8.96
N TRP A 456 -12.26 12.44 8.18
CA TRP A 456 -13.59 12.17 7.61
C TRP A 456 -13.53 11.64 6.17
N THR A 457 -12.54 10.80 5.90
CA THR A 457 -12.35 10.13 4.61
C THR A 457 -11.99 8.67 4.83
N SER A 458 -12.17 7.84 3.80
CA SER A 458 -11.80 6.42 3.88
C SER A 458 -10.27 6.27 4.00
N PRO A 459 -9.76 5.21 4.65
CA PRO A 459 -8.33 4.97 4.81
C PRO A 459 -7.52 5.03 3.49
N GLU A 460 -8.08 4.55 2.39
CA GLU A 460 -7.48 4.62 1.05
C GLU A 460 -7.33 6.08 0.58
N ARG A 461 -8.38 6.90 0.77
CA ARG A 461 -8.35 8.34 0.44
C ARG A 461 -7.38 9.10 1.33
N GLN A 462 -7.27 8.73 2.61
CA GLN A 462 -6.27 9.29 3.53
C GLN A 462 -4.86 8.99 3.04
N LEU A 463 -4.60 7.75 2.64
CA LEU A 463 -3.30 7.37 2.10
C LEU A 463 -2.98 8.17 0.82
N LYS A 464 -3.96 8.33 -0.08
CA LYS A 464 -3.83 9.19 -1.27
C LYS A 464 -3.40 10.60 -0.90
N MET A 465 -4.09 11.22 0.06
CA MET A 465 -3.83 12.58 0.54
C MET A 465 -2.45 12.76 1.19
N LEU A 466 -1.95 11.72 1.88
CA LEU A 466 -0.63 11.74 2.51
C LEU A 466 0.51 11.54 1.52
N LEU A 467 0.27 10.80 0.43
CA LEU A 467 1.28 10.52 -0.59
C LEU A 467 1.37 11.61 -1.67
N LEU A 468 0.47 12.60 -1.67
CA LEU A 468 0.48 13.69 -2.65
C LEU A 468 1.85 14.37 -2.75
N ARG A 469 2.31 14.51 -3.99
CA ARG A 469 3.61 15.08 -4.37
C ARG A 469 3.46 16.51 -4.86
N GLY A 470 4.53 17.29 -4.72
CA GLY A 470 4.58 18.68 -5.21
C GLY A 470 3.76 19.70 -4.41
N VAL A 471 3.08 19.26 -3.34
CA VAL A 471 2.31 20.12 -2.43
C VAL A 471 2.88 20.06 -1.02
N TYR A 472 4.04 20.69 -0.82
CA TYR A 472 4.87 20.44 0.38
C TYR A 472 4.15 20.83 1.67
N ASN A 473 3.50 21.99 1.68
CA ASN A 473 2.93 22.61 2.88
C ASN A 473 1.40 22.48 2.98
N ILE A 474 0.81 21.50 2.30
CA ILE A 474 -0.64 21.22 2.36
C ILE A 474 -1.10 20.82 3.77
N TRP A 475 -0.25 20.14 4.52
CA TRP A 475 -0.52 19.74 5.91
C TRP A 475 0.44 20.46 6.84
N SER A 476 -0.06 20.95 7.97
CA SER A 476 0.76 21.53 9.03
C SER A 476 1.38 20.43 9.89
N PHE A 477 2.57 20.71 10.43
CA PHE A 477 3.25 19.83 11.37
C PHE A 477 2.35 19.44 12.56
N LYS A 478 1.61 20.41 13.09
CA LYS A 478 0.66 20.21 14.20
C LYS A 478 -0.48 19.26 13.81
N ALA A 479 -1.10 19.46 12.65
CA ALA A 479 -2.19 18.59 12.19
C ALA A 479 -1.73 17.14 12.01
N LEU A 480 -0.56 16.92 11.40
CA LEU A 480 -0.03 15.58 11.18
C LEU A 480 0.42 14.90 12.47
N LEU A 481 0.98 15.66 13.43
CA LEU A 481 1.34 15.10 14.74
C LEU A 481 0.10 14.63 15.50
N VAL A 482 -0.97 15.43 15.52
CA VAL A 482 -2.25 15.04 16.13
C VAL A 482 -2.82 13.81 15.42
N PHE A 483 -2.83 13.81 14.09
CA PHE A 483 -3.31 12.68 13.29
C PHE A 483 -2.53 11.40 13.59
N LEU A 484 -1.19 11.45 13.59
CA LEU A 484 -0.31 10.31 13.91
C LEU A 484 -0.55 9.78 15.33
N ALA A 485 -0.63 10.65 16.32
CA ALA A 485 -0.82 10.25 17.72
C ALA A 485 -2.17 9.53 17.92
N VAL A 486 -3.24 10.05 17.31
CA VAL A 486 -4.56 9.43 17.37
C VAL A 486 -4.57 8.09 16.65
N TYR A 487 -3.96 8.00 15.46
CA TYR A 487 -3.85 6.75 14.72
C TYR A 487 -3.12 5.68 15.53
N ILE A 488 -1.96 5.99 16.13
CA ILE A 488 -1.22 5.05 16.98
C ILE A 488 -2.08 4.51 18.12
N VAL A 489 -2.76 5.40 18.86
CA VAL A 489 -3.60 5.01 20.00
C VAL A 489 -4.79 4.17 19.54
N MET A 490 -5.49 4.58 18.48
CA MET A 490 -6.68 3.87 18.00
C MET A 490 -6.35 2.53 17.37
N SER A 491 -5.25 2.43 16.64
CA SER A 491 -4.77 1.15 16.10
C SER A 491 -4.38 0.18 17.22
N CYS A 492 -3.71 0.67 18.27
CA CYS A 492 -3.40 -0.15 19.45
C CYS A 492 -4.67 -0.64 20.17
N LEU A 493 -5.69 0.21 20.32
CA LEU A 493 -6.96 -0.16 20.95
C LEU A 493 -7.73 -1.17 20.11
N THR A 494 -7.74 -1.02 18.78
CA THR A 494 -8.48 -1.89 17.85
C THR A 494 -7.79 -3.25 17.63
N TYR A 495 -6.49 -3.36 17.90
CA TYR A 495 -5.73 -4.58 17.65
C TYR A 495 -6.12 -5.77 18.54
N TYR A 496 -6.51 -6.91 17.95
CA TYR A 496 -6.87 -8.12 18.69
C TYR A 496 -8.19 -8.01 19.48
N VAL A 497 -9.10 -7.18 18.98
CA VAL A 497 -10.52 -7.17 19.37
C VAL A 497 -11.22 -8.41 18.79
N ALA A 498 -12.38 -8.80 19.32
CA ALA A 498 -13.17 -9.94 18.86
C ALA A 498 -13.89 -9.70 17.51
N LEU A 499 -13.20 -9.12 16.53
CA LEU A 499 -13.65 -8.85 15.17
C LEU A 499 -12.56 -9.27 14.16
N PRO A 500 -12.92 -9.54 12.89
CA PRO A 500 -11.93 -9.78 11.84
C PRO A 500 -11.25 -8.47 11.46
N THR A 501 -10.21 -8.10 12.21
CA THR A 501 -9.44 -6.86 12.03
C THR A 501 -8.03 -7.12 11.52
N ASP A 502 -7.43 -6.15 10.85
CA ASP A 502 -6.03 -6.15 10.44
C ASP A 502 -5.33 -4.82 10.73
N LEU A 503 -4.00 -4.84 10.78
CA LEU A 503 -3.17 -3.66 11.04
C LEU A 503 -2.38 -3.16 9.83
N VAL A 504 -2.48 -3.81 8.67
CA VAL A 504 -1.71 -3.38 7.48
C VAL A 504 -2.05 -1.95 7.07
N VAL A 505 -3.32 -1.64 6.73
CA VAL A 505 -3.70 -0.27 6.35
C VAL A 505 -3.37 0.78 7.43
N PRO A 506 -3.67 0.59 8.72
CA PRO A 506 -3.24 1.54 9.75
C PRO A 506 -1.72 1.75 9.82
N ASN A 507 -0.92 0.69 9.66
CA ASN A 507 0.54 0.81 9.64
C ASN A 507 1.04 1.58 8.41
N LEU A 508 0.37 1.43 7.26
CA LEU A 508 0.65 2.24 6.06
C LEU A 508 0.40 3.72 6.34
N ILE A 509 -0.74 4.07 6.93
CA ILE A 509 -1.12 5.46 7.23
C ILE A 509 -0.18 6.08 8.29
N MET A 510 0.11 5.34 9.36
CA MET A 510 1.07 5.79 10.39
C MET A 510 2.45 6.03 9.80
N GLY A 511 2.92 5.11 8.96
CA GLY A 511 4.19 5.24 8.26
C GLY A 511 4.21 6.41 7.28
N ALA A 512 3.16 6.58 6.48
CA ALA A 512 3.03 7.69 5.53
C ALA A 512 3.04 9.05 6.26
N THR A 513 2.33 9.15 7.37
CA THR A 513 2.28 10.36 8.19
C THR A 513 3.64 10.66 8.81
N ALA A 514 4.30 9.67 9.43
CA ALA A 514 5.63 9.83 10.03
C ALA A 514 6.69 10.19 8.98
N GLY A 515 6.64 9.54 7.80
CA GLY A 515 7.51 9.84 6.68
C GLY A 515 7.32 11.27 6.17
N ARG A 516 6.07 11.72 6.01
CA ARG A 516 5.77 13.09 5.59
C ARG A 516 6.25 14.13 6.62
N ILE A 517 6.07 13.84 7.91
CA ILE A 517 6.61 14.66 9.01
C ILE A 517 8.12 14.80 8.87
N LEU A 518 8.83 13.69 8.67
CA LEU A 518 10.28 13.70 8.49
C LEU A 518 10.69 14.51 7.26
N GLY A 519 9.98 14.37 6.13
CA GLY A 519 10.23 15.17 4.92
C GLY A 519 10.05 16.67 5.14
N MET A 520 9.02 17.10 5.88
CA MET A 520 8.84 18.52 6.20
C MET A 520 9.91 19.06 7.15
N VAL A 521 10.32 18.29 8.17
CA VAL A 521 11.42 18.69 9.07
C VAL A 521 12.72 18.89 8.31
N LEU A 522 13.01 18.04 7.31
CA LEU A 522 14.19 18.22 6.45
C LEU A 522 14.09 19.47 5.59
N ASN A 523 12.88 19.80 5.11
CA ASN A 523 12.64 21.03 4.37
C ASN A 523 12.71 22.29 5.24
N GLU A 524 12.54 22.20 6.57
CA GLU A 524 12.82 23.31 7.48
C GLU A 524 14.34 23.56 7.63
N ILE A 525 15.17 22.52 7.53
CA ILE A 525 16.63 22.63 7.60
C ILE A 525 17.20 23.13 6.27
N SER A 526 16.73 22.58 5.14
CA SER A 526 17.11 22.99 3.80
C SER A 526 15.86 23.10 2.93
N PRO A 527 15.36 24.32 2.64
CA PRO A 527 14.12 24.50 1.88
C PRO A 527 14.22 23.87 0.51
N GLY A 528 13.15 23.18 0.08
CA GLY A 528 13.06 22.55 -1.25
C GLY A 528 13.89 21.27 -1.42
N TYR A 529 14.64 20.84 -0.41
CA TYR A 529 15.61 19.75 -0.58
C TYR A 529 14.96 18.38 -0.85
N VAL A 530 13.75 18.15 -0.35
CA VAL A 530 13.08 16.85 -0.37
C VAL A 530 11.58 17.01 -0.65
N ASP A 531 11.00 16.14 -1.48
CA ASP A 531 9.54 16.05 -1.61
C ASP A 531 8.92 15.30 -0.41
N PRO A 532 8.04 15.93 0.40
CA PRO A 532 7.41 15.27 1.55
C PRO A 532 6.50 14.11 1.15
N GLY A 533 5.91 14.13 -0.05
CA GLY A 533 5.09 13.04 -0.57
C GLY A 533 5.91 11.77 -0.83
N ALA A 534 7.10 11.92 -1.44
CA ALA A 534 8.04 10.82 -1.59
C ALA A 534 8.52 10.25 -0.24
N PHE A 535 8.79 11.10 0.75
CA PHE A 535 9.17 10.64 2.09
C PHE A 535 8.01 9.96 2.83
N ALA A 536 6.76 10.36 2.56
CA ALA A 536 5.59 9.63 3.01
C ALA A 536 5.57 8.20 2.44
N LEU A 537 5.87 8.02 1.15
CA LEU A 537 5.98 6.69 0.53
C LEU A 537 7.06 5.83 1.20
N LEU A 538 8.25 6.39 1.45
CA LEU A 538 9.35 5.69 2.12
C LEU A 538 9.00 5.33 3.58
N GLY A 539 8.34 6.23 4.31
CA GLY A 539 7.88 6.00 5.67
C GLY A 539 6.72 5.00 5.78
N MET A 540 5.82 5.00 4.78
CA MET A 540 4.75 4.01 4.65
C MET A 540 5.32 2.60 4.51
N ALA A 541 6.21 2.40 3.53
CA ALA A 541 6.96 1.16 3.42
C ALA A 541 7.69 0.89 4.74
N ALA A 542 8.34 1.94 5.29
CA ALA A 542 8.95 2.10 6.63
C ALA A 542 8.37 1.17 7.67
N CYS A 543 7.24 1.65 8.14
CA CYS A 543 6.46 1.11 9.23
C CYS A 543 5.86 -0.25 8.86
N TRP A 544 5.36 -0.43 7.63
CA TRP A 544 4.71 -1.69 7.28
C TRP A 544 5.69 -2.86 7.33
N SER A 545 6.83 -2.75 6.66
CA SER A 545 7.88 -3.78 6.68
C SER A 545 8.46 -4.00 8.08
N GLY A 546 8.67 -2.93 8.87
CA GLY A 546 9.16 -3.07 10.25
C GLY A 546 8.18 -3.80 11.18
N THR A 547 6.88 -3.73 10.89
CA THR A 547 5.85 -4.47 11.66
C THR A 547 5.63 -5.89 11.14
N SER A 548 5.62 -6.11 9.82
CA SER A 548 5.30 -7.40 9.20
C SER A 548 6.51 -8.32 8.99
N GLY A 549 7.72 -7.78 8.91
CA GLY A 549 8.92 -8.53 8.52
C GLY A 549 9.02 -8.82 7.01
N LEU A 550 8.03 -8.39 6.21
CA LEU A 550 8.00 -8.57 4.76
C LEU A 550 8.85 -7.52 4.06
N VAL A 551 9.65 -7.92 3.08
CA VAL A 551 10.57 -7.07 2.32
C VAL A 551 10.15 -6.98 0.87
N LEU A 552 10.11 -8.12 0.16
CA LEU A 552 9.85 -8.14 -1.28
C LEU A 552 8.40 -7.78 -1.60
N THR A 553 7.47 -8.30 -0.80
CA THR A 553 6.05 -8.00 -0.91
C THR A 553 5.80 -6.50 -0.76
N VAL A 554 6.41 -5.88 0.25
CA VAL A 554 6.21 -4.45 0.54
C VAL A 554 6.72 -3.59 -0.61
N ILE A 555 7.91 -3.87 -1.14
CA ILE A 555 8.47 -3.13 -2.28
C ILE A 555 7.53 -3.21 -3.48
N ALA A 556 7.13 -4.41 -3.89
CA ALA A 556 6.28 -4.58 -5.06
C ALA A 556 4.90 -3.96 -4.89
N VAL A 557 4.26 -4.16 -3.73
CA VAL A 557 2.96 -3.53 -3.42
C VAL A 557 3.08 -2.01 -3.43
N THR A 558 4.13 -1.43 -2.85
CA THR A 558 4.30 0.05 -2.85
C THR A 558 4.50 0.62 -4.26
N LEU A 559 5.22 -0.11 -5.14
CA LEU A 559 5.44 0.31 -6.53
C LEU A 559 4.18 0.17 -7.37
N GLU A 560 3.46 -0.95 -7.28
CA GLU A 560 2.22 -1.17 -8.03
C GLU A 560 1.08 -0.26 -7.55
N LEU A 561 1.00 0.02 -6.24
CA LEU A 561 0.02 0.95 -5.68
C LEU A 561 0.22 2.39 -6.18
N THR A 562 1.46 2.82 -6.35
CA THR A 562 1.79 4.22 -6.70
C THR A 562 2.00 4.45 -8.18
N GLY A 563 2.40 3.42 -8.92
CA GLY A 563 2.72 3.50 -10.34
C GLY A 563 4.04 4.21 -10.66
N ASP A 564 4.83 4.63 -9.66
CA ASP A 564 6.10 5.34 -9.87
C ASP A 564 7.31 4.45 -9.52
N PHE A 565 8.06 4.06 -10.55
CA PHE A 565 9.26 3.22 -10.41
C PHE A 565 10.53 4.03 -10.09
N SER A 566 10.48 5.35 -10.15
CA SER A 566 11.65 6.22 -9.95
C SER A 566 12.26 6.06 -8.55
N TYR A 567 11.44 5.74 -7.54
CA TYR A 567 11.86 5.59 -6.14
C TYR A 567 12.26 4.16 -5.74
N LEU A 568 12.30 3.22 -6.69
CA LEU A 568 12.74 1.85 -6.45
C LEU A 568 14.11 1.77 -5.72
N PRO A 569 15.15 2.55 -6.10
CA PRO A 569 16.43 2.54 -5.39
C PRO A 569 16.31 2.98 -3.93
N ALA A 570 15.54 4.04 -3.65
CA ALA A 570 15.33 4.53 -2.28
C ALA A 570 14.56 3.50 -1.43
N LEU A 571 13.53 2.86 -2.00
CA LEU A 571 12.78 1.81 -1.32
C LEU A 571 13.67 0.62 -0.95
N ILE A 572 14.55 0.19 -1.87
CA ILE A 572 15.50 -0.89 -1.62
C ILE A 572 16.47 -0.51 -0.49
N ILE A 573 17.05 0.69 -0.53
CA ILE A 573 17.98 1.15 0.50
C ILE A 573 17.31 1.09 1.87
N VAL A 574 16.17 1.77 2.03
CA VAL A 574 15.44 1.84 3.31
C VAL A 574 15.04 0.45 3.80
N ARG A 575 14.66 -0.47 2.90
CA ARG A 575 14.30 -1.87 3.26
C ARG A 575 15.50 -2.70 3.66
N PHE A 576 16.64 -2.55 2.98
CA PHE A 576 17.79 -3.40 3.21
C PHE A 576 18.30 -3.27 4.66
N GLN A 577 18.25 -2.08 5.25
CA GLN A 577 18.59 -1.91 6.67
C GLN A 577 17.61 -2.63 7.63
N LEU A 578 16.33 -2.63 7.31
CA LEU A 578 15.31 -3.29 8.12
C LEU A 578 15.47 -4.81 8.14
N PHE A 579 15.76 -5.39 6.98
CA PHE A 579 16.10 -6.81 6.89
C PHE A 579 17.28 -7.15 7.80
N VAL A 580 18.38 -6.38 7.69
CA VAL A 580 19.56 -6.56 8.55
C VAL A 580 19.21 -6.42 10.04
N SER A 581 18.38 -5.43 10.42
CA SER A 581 17.96 -5.21 11.80
C SER A 581 17.01 -6.27 12.36
N SER A 582 16.31 -7.03 11.50
CA SER A 582 15.42 -8.13 11.91
C SER A 582 16.15 -9.48 12.02
N VAL A 583 17.30 -9.59 11.35
CA VAL A 583 18.15 -10.80 11.33
C VAL A 583 19.15 -10.80 12.49
N ILE A 584 19.53 -9.62 13.00
CA ILE A 584 20.33 -9.43 14.23
C ILE A 584 19.39 -9.45 15.43
#